data_AF-A0A2U1MUE4-F1
#
_entry.id   AF-A0A2U1MUE4-F1
#
_cell.length_a   1.000
_cell.length_b   1.000
_cell.length_c   1.000
_cell.angle_alpha   90.00
_cell.angle_beta   90.00
_cell.angle_gamma   90.00
#
_symmetry.space_group_name_H-M   'P 1'
#
loop_
_entity.id
_entity.type
_entity.pdbx_description
1 polymer ?
#
loop_
_entity_poly.entity_id
_entity_poly.type
_entity_poly.pdbx_seq_one_letter_code
_entity_poly.pdbx_strand_id
1 'polypeptide(L)'
;MIVTTFRYCNHDVGHAIGAVTMAAAGLGWDVKLLDGLGHDELKKIMGLDKTLFDENEYEHPDCLLLVFPNETDKFDVNYKDLSSGISEFSKLDLKGEPNSLSKEHVYWDIIYKTAKAVKKPLTLEKEFVAEPFVKSGSCSENAYKDLCLTEVVRKRRSAVDMDGITSMERDTFYQIFLHCQIN
;
A
#
# COMPACT_ATOMS: atom_id res chain seq x y z
N MET A 1 -2.13 -24.48 -2.74
CA MET A 1 -2.67 -23.92 -1.48
C MET A 1 -1.67 -23.05 -0.70
N ILE A 2 -0.36 -23.04 -1.03
CA ILE A 2 0.62 -22.25 -0.25
C ILE A 2 1.18 -21.04 -1.03
N VAL A 3 1.31 -21.15 -2.36
CA VAL A 3 1.55 -19.98 -3.24
C VAL A 3 0.42 -18.95 -3.13
N THR A 4 -0.78 -19.38 -2.73
CA THR A 4 -1.95 -18.53 -2.52
C THR A 4 -1.80 -17.62 -1.31
N THR A 5 -1.24 -18.10 -0.18
CA THR A 5 -1.13 -17.30 1.05
C THR A 5 -0.22 -16.09 0.88
N PHE A 6 0.96 -16.26 0.27
CA PHE A 6 1.87 -15.14 0.01
C PHE A 6 1.25 -14.08 -0.93
N ARG A 7 0.46 -14.53 -1.91
CA ARG A 7 -0.28 -13.62 -2.80
C ARG A 7 -1.37 -12.86 -2.05
N TYR A 8 -2.05 -13.48 -1.09
CA TYR A 8 -3.03 -12.79 -0.25
C TYR A 8 -2.39 -11.70 0.60
N CYS A 9 -1.21 -11.95 1.19
CA CYS A 9 -0.46 -10.90 1.91
C CYS A 9 -0.20 -9.68 1.01
N ASN A 10 0.33 -9.88 -0.19
CA ASN A 10 0.58 -8.78 -1.14
C ASN A 10 -0.71 -8.07 -1.57
N HIS A 11 -1.82 -8.80 -1.69
CA HIS A 11 -3.12 -8.23 -2.02
C HIS A 11 -3.67 -7.36 -0.88
N ASP A 12 -3.54 -7.82 0.36
CA ASP A 12 -3.95 -7.07 1.55
C ASP A 12 -3.10 -5.80 1.73
N VAL A 13 -1.79 -5.87 1.46
CA VAL A 13 -0.92 -4.70 1.41
C VAL A 13 -1.40 -3.71 0.34
N GLY A 14 -1.76 -4.20 -0.86
CA GLY A 14 -2.35 -3.37 -1.91
C GLY A 14 -3.63 -2.66 -1.47
N HIS A 15 -4.52 -3.35 -0.74
CA HIS A 15 -5.71 -2.76 -0.14
C HIS A 15 -5.37 -1.71 0.92
N ALA A 16 -4.38 -1.98 1.78
CA ALA A 16 -3.94 -1.03 2.80
C ALA A 16 -3.37 0.25 2.16
N ILE A 17 -2.51 0.12 1.15
CA ILE A 17 -1.98 1.27 0.39
C ILE A 17 -3.13 2.07 -0.22
N GLY A 18 -4.06 1.41 -0.92
CA GLY A 18 -5.21 2.09 -1.53
C GLY A 18 -6.10 2.81 -0.51
N ALA A 19 -6.34 2.20 0.65
CA ALA A 19 -7.11 2.82 1.73
C ALA A 19 -6.40 4.07 2.29
N VAL A 20 -5.09 3.99 2.55
CA VAL A 20 -4.28 5.11 3.03
C VAL A 20 -4.25 6.24 1.99
N THR A 21 -4.04 5.93 0.72
CA THR A 21 -4.04 6.92 -0.37
C THR A 21 -5.39 7.62 -0.49
N MET A 22 -6.52 6.90 -0.45
CA MET A 22 -7.84 7.53 -0.50
C MET A 22 -8.11 8.42 0.71
N ALA A 23 -7.71 7.97 1.91
CA ALA A 23 -7.88 8.75 3.14
C ALA A 23 -7.03 10.04 3.11
N ALA A 24 -5.76 9.93 2.71
CA ALA A 24 -4.85 11.07 2.56
C ALA A 24 -5.38 12.08 1.53
N ALA A 25 -5.80 11.62 0.35
CA ALA A 25 -6.34 12.48 -0.70
C ALA A 25 -7.59 13.24 -0.21
N GLY A 26 -8.45 12.59 0.57
CA GLY A 26 -9.60 13.23 1.22
C GLY A 26 -9.26 14.35 2.20
N LEU A 27 -8.03 14.36 2.71
CA LEU A 27 -7.53 15.36 3.65
C LEU A 27 -6.62 16.40 2.96
N GLY A 28 -6.42 16.32 1.64
CA GLY A 28 -5.49 17.19 0.90
C GLY A 28 -4.02 16.76 1.01
N TRP A 29 -3.76 15.48 1.28
CA TRP A 29 -2.43 14.89 1.35
C TRP A 29 -2.24 13.88 0.22
N ASP A 30 -1.01 13.76 -0.25
CA ASP A 30 -0.57 12.73 -1.17
C ASP A 30 0.26 11.67 -0.45
N VAL A 31 0.32 10.49 -1.08
CA VAL A 31 1.05 9.33 -0.58
C VAL A 31 1.97 8.82 -1.68
N LYS A 32 3.24 8.63 -1.35
CA LYS A 32 4.25 8.05 -2.25
C LYS A 32 4.80 6.77 -1.64
N LEU A 33 4.71 5.67 -2.39
CA LEU A 33 5.38 4.42 -2.06
C LEU A 33 6.89 4.58 -2.29
N LEU A 34 7.69 4.38 -1.23
CA LEU A 34 9.15 4.44 -1.31
C LEU A 34 9.73 3.11 -1.79
N ASP A 35 9.40 2.75 -3.02
CA ASP A 35 9.68 1.42 -3.59
C ASP A 35 11.20 1.14 -3.73
N GLY A 36 12.07 2.15 -3.73
CA GLY A 36 13.52 1.92 -3.83
C GLY A 36 14.13 1.20 -2.62
N LEU A 37 13.48 1.20 -1.45
CA LEU A 37 14.00 0.55 -0.25
C LEU A 37 13.91 -0.98 -0.33
N GLY A 38 14.97 -1.65 0.13
CA GLY A 38 15.03 -3.10 0.21
C GLY A 38 14.53 -3.65 1.54
N HIS A 39 14.46 -4.97 1.61
CA HIS A 39 14.07 -5.74 2.80
C HIS A 39 14.89 -5.35 4.04
N ASP A 40 16.21 -5.14 3.87
CA ASP A 40 17.11 -4.85 4.99
C ASP A 40 16.94 -3.42 5.51
N GLU A 41 16.69 -2.43 4.64
CA GLU A 41 16.39 -1.06 5.05
C GLU A 41 15.09 -0.98 5.83
N LEU A 42 14.03 -1.63 5.34
CA LEU A 42 12.74 -1.66 6.01
C LEU A 42 12.83 -2.33 7.39
N LYS A 43 13.61 -3.41 7.51
CA LYS A 43 13.85 -4.05 8.81
C LYS A 43 14.55 -3.13 9.81
N LYS A 44 15.58 -2.40 9.38
CA LYS A 44 16.31 -1.46 10.25
C LYS A 44 15.44 -0.31 10.72
N ILE A 45 14.62 0.27 9.84
CA ILE A 45 13.68 1.34 10.21
C ILE A 45 12.74 0.87 11.31
N MET A 46 12.22 -0.35 11.18
CA MET A 46 11.27 -0.94 12.12
C MET A 46 11.94 -1.56 13.37
N GLY A 47 13.28 -1.57 13.44
CA GLY A 47 14.04 -2.22 14.53
C GLY A 47 14.01 -3.76 14.53
N LEU A 48 13.49 -4.37 13.47
CA LEU A 48 13.27 -5.82 13.34
C LEU A 48 14.57 -6.62 13.13
N ASP A 49 15.69 -5.93 12.95
CA ASP A 49 17.04 -6.50 12.94
C ASP A 49 17.56 -6.79 14.35
N LYS A 50 17.01 -6.13 15.38
CA LYS A 50 17.39 -6.29 16.79
C LYS A 50 16.33 -6.99 17.64
N THR A 51 15.10 -7.05 17.14
CA THR A 51 13.99 -7.67 17.83
C THR A 51 14.16 -9.19 17.94
N LEU A 52 14.02 -9.71 19.15
CA LEU A 52 13.91 -11.14 19.40
C LEU A 52 12.45 -11.55 19.27
N PHE A 53 12.16 -12.42 18.30
CA PHE A 53 10.85 -12.99 18.08
C PHE A 53 10.81 -14.43 18.58
N ASP A 54 9.63 -14.87 19.03
CA ASP A 54 9.34 -16.28 19.21
C ASP A 54 9.50 -17.03 17.88
N GLU A 55 9.86 -18.31 17.96
CA GLU A 55 10.03 -19.13 16.78
C GLU A 55 8.73 -19.14 15.95
N ASN A 56 8.82 -18.70 14.70
CA ASN A 56 7.74 -18.65 13.70
C ASN A 56 6.85 -17.40 13.69
N GLU A 57 7.10 -16.41 14.57
CA GLU A 57 6.34 -15.15 14.63
C GLU A 57 7.14 -13.94 14.10
N TYR A 58 8.10 -14.18 13.20
CA TYR A 58 8.88 -13.11 12.59
C TYR A 58 7.98 -12.14 11.81
N GLU A 59 8.12 -10.86 12.09
CA GLU A 59 7.49 -9.81 11.30
C GLU A 59 8.34 -9.46 10.06
N HIS A 60 7.64 -9.18 8.96
CA HIS A 60 8.21 -8.84 7.67
C HIS A 60 7.60 -7.52 7.20
N PRO A 61 8.35 -6.40 7.16
CA PRO A 61 7.82 -5.14 6.69
C PRO A 61 7.70 -5.17 5.16
N ASP A 62 6.51 -4.88 4.64
CA ASP A 62 6.23 -4.95 3.20
C ASP A 62 6.65 -3.69 2.43
N CYS A 63 6.37 -2.50 2.98
CA CYS A 63 6.68 -1.24 2.32
C CYS A 63 6.76 -0.05 3.28
N LEU A 64 7.30 1.07 2.78
CA LEU A 64 7.25 2.37 3.46
C LEU A 64 6.46 3.37 2.60
N LEU A 65 5.48 4.01 3.20
CA LEU A 65 4.66 5.05 2.59
C LEU A 65 5.06 6.41 3.15
N LEU A 66 5.37 7.34 2.26
CA LEU A 66 5.59 8.73 2.60
C LEU A 66 4.29 9.51 2.38
N VAL A 67 3.80 10.16 3.42
CA VAL A 67 2.57 10.97 3.40
C VAL A 67 2.97 12.44 3.50
N PHE A 68 2.53 13.27 2.56
CA PHE A 68 2.94 14.68 2.45
C PHE A 68 1.79 15.56 1.94
N PRO A 69 1.76 16.88 2.22
CA PRO A 69 0.72 17.77 1.71
C PRO A 69 0.72 17.83 0.18
N ASN A 70 -0.45 17.83 -0.46
CA ASN A 70 -0.58 17.83 -1.93
C ASN A 70 0.06 19.06 -2.60
N GLU A 71 0.17 20.18 -1.88
CA GLU A 71 0.82 21.41 -2.33
C GLU A 71 2.36 21.30 -2.44
N THR A 72 2.93 20.16 -2.03
CA THR A 72 4.37 19.92 -2.15
C THR A 72 4.71 19.62 -3.60
N ASP A 73 5.69 20.34 -4.15
CA ASP A 73 6.25 20.01 -5.46
C ASP A 73 6.71 18.55 -5.50
N LYS A 74 6.67 17.95 -6.70
CA LYS A 74 7.17 16.59 -6.90
C LYS A 74 8.64 16.54 -6.45
N PHE A 75 8.88 15.85 -5.33
CA PHE A 75 10.24 15.61 -4.86
C PHE A 75 10.71 14.23 -5.28
N ASP A 76 11.94 14.19 -5.75
CA ASP A 76 12.65 12.94 -5.98
C ASP A 76 13.29 12.46 -4.68
N VAL A 77 13.31 11.15 -4.48
CA VAL A 77 13.85 10.53 -3.27
C VAL A 77 15.23 9.98 -3.59
N ASN A 78 16.26 10.60 -3.02
CA ASN A 78 17.61 10.04 -3.09
C ASN A 78 17.70 8.82 -2.15
N TYR A 79 17.45 7.63 -2.71
CA TYR A 79 17.47 6.38 -1.95
C TYR A 79 18.84 6.04 -1.36
N LYS A 80 19.94 6.58 -1.92
CA LYS A 80 21.28 6.38 -1.36
C LYS A 80 21.43 7.13 -0.04
N ASP A 81 21.07 8.41 -0.02
CA ASP A 81 21.13 9.23 1.19
C ASP A 81 20.13 8.73 2.23
N LEU A 82 18.93 8.35 1.79
CA LEU A 82 17.91 7.76 2.65
C LEU A 82 18.39 6.44 3.28
N SER A 83 18.97 5.51 2.51
CA SER A 83 19.53 4.25 3.05
C SER A 83 20.67 4.51 4.04
N SER A 84 21.52 5.52 3.77
CA SER A 84 22.56 5.95 4.71
C SER A 84 21.95 6.47 6.02
N GLY A 85 20.91 7.31 5.95
CA GLY A 85 20.20 7.80 7.14
C GLY A 85 19.49 6.68 7.91
N ILE A 86 18.87 5.73 7.20
CA ILE A 86 18.24 4.55 7.79
C ILE A 86 19.25 3.69 8.58
N SER A 87 20.49 3.60 8.11
CA SER A 87 21.52 2.83 8.81
C SER A 87 21.84 3.38 10.20
N GLU A 88 21.52 4.65 10.47
CA GLU A 88 21.65 5.25 11.81
C GLU A 88 20.55 4.76 12.78
N PHE A 89 19.42 4.24 12.30
CA PHE A 89 18.38 3.64 13.15
C PHE A 89 18.90 2.41 13.90
N SER A 90 19.87 1.70 13.32
CA SER A 90 20.56 0.60 14.00
C SER A 90 21.38 1.08 15.22
N LYS A 91 21.50 2.38 15.49
CA LYS A 91 22.10 2.92 16.73
C LYS A 91 21.06 3.27 17.79
N LEU A 92 19.78 3.32 17.43
CA LEU A 92 18.70 3.63 18.37
C LEU A 92 18.37 2.41 19.24
N ASP A 93 18.06 2.67 20.51
CA ASP A 93 17.56 1.64 21.42
C ASP A 93 16.08 1.37 21.11
N LEU A 94 15.77 0.11 20.80
CA LEU A 94 14.41 -0.33 20.61
C LEU A 94 13.69 -0.34 21.97
N LYS A 95 12.49 0.23 22.03
CA LYS A 95 11.63 0.18 23.21
C LYS A 95 10.39 -0.65 22.92
N GLY A 96 10.12 -1.61 23.79
CA GLY A 96 9.01 -2.53 23.68
C GLY A 96 9.48 -3.95 23.37
N GLU A 97 8.62 -4.91 23.67
CA GLU A 97 8.80 -6.32 23.36
C GLU A 97 7.66 -6.75 22.42
N PRO A 98 7.93 -7.62 21.43
CA PRO A 98 6.87 -8.17 20.59
C PRO A 98 5.84 -8.91 21.42
N ASN A 99 4.58 -8.80 21.02
CA ASN A 99 3.53 -9.64 21.59
C ASN A 99 3.58 -11.02 20.95
N SER A 100 3.40 -12.07 21.76
CA SER A 100 3.12 -13.40 21.23
C SER A 100 1.74 -13.41 20.56
N LEU A 101 1.68 -13.78 19.27
CA LEU A 101 0.45 -13.69 18.47
C LEU A 101 -0.44 -14.91 18.68
N SER A 102 0.15 -16.09 18.92
CA SER A 102 -0.57 -17.34 19.14
C SER A 102 0.13 -18.25 20.15
N LYS A 103 -0.65 -19.09 20.84
CA LYS A 103 -0.12 -20.15 21.72
C LYS A 103 0.38 -21.38 20.96
N GLU A 104 -0.11 -21.57 19.74
CA GLU A 104 0.22 -22.71 18.88
C GLU A 104 0.64 -22.22 17.50
N HIS A 105 1.68 -22.85 16.93
CA HIS A 105 2.20 -22.52 15.61
C HIS A 105 2.17 -23.75 14.71
N VAL A 106 1.71 -23.56 13.48
CA VAL A 106 1.83 -24.55 12.41
C VAL A 106 2.97 -24.10 11.50
N TYR A 107 4.02 -24.92 11.42
CA TYR A 107 5.19 -24.59 10.61
C TYR A 107 4.97 -24.90 9.13
N TRP A 108 4.93 -23.85 8.31
CA TRP A 108 4.85 -23.94 6.86
C TRP A 108 6.19 -23.57 6.22
N ASP A 109 7.09 -24.55 6.08
CA ASP A 109 8.47 -24.38 5.60
C ASP A 109 8.57 -23.55 4.30
N ILE A 110 7.65 -23.78 3.38
CA ILE A 110 7.59 -23.14 2.07
C ILE A 110 7.27 -21.64 2.17
N ILE A 111 6.53 -21.18 3.19
CA ILE A 111 6.24 -19.74 3.38
C ILE A 111 7.54 -19.02 3.71
N TYR A 112 8.31 -19.55 4.67
CA TYR A 112 9.60 -18.96 5.06
C TYR A 112 10.65 -19.05 3.96
N LYS A 113 10.71 -20.18 3.22
CA LYS A 113 11.58 -20.31 2.04
C LYS A 113 11.23 -19.28 0.97
N THR A 114 9.94 -19.09 0.69
CA THR A 114 9.45 -18.12 -0.29
C THR A 114 9.79 -16.70 0.16
N ALA A 115 9.48 -16.34 1.40
CA ALA A 115 9.79 -15.03 1.98
C ALA A 115 11.29 -14.70 1.91
N LYS A 116 12.16 -15.70 2.14
CA LYS A 116 13.62 -15.54 1.99
C LYS A 116 14.04 -15.37 0.52
N ALA A 117 13.43 -16.09 -0.40
CA ALA A 117 13.76 -16.05 -1.83
C ALA A 117 13.30 -14.76 -2.53
N VAL A 118 12.22 -14.15 -2.06
CA VAL A 118 11.62 -12.94 -2.66
C VAL A 118 12.08 -11.63 -2.01
N LYS A 119 13.10 -11.68 -1.14
CA LYS A 119 13.64 -10.49 -0.50
C LYS A 119 14.10 -9.48 -1.55
N LYS A 120 13.48 -8.31 -1.51
CA LYS A 120 13.80 -7.21 -2.41
C LYS A 120 15.13 -6.56 -1.99
N PRO A 121 16.10 -6.41 -2.91
CA PRO A 121 17.31 -5.64 -2.64
C PRO A 121 17.05 -4.13 -2.74
N LEU A 122 17.89 -3.34 -2.08
CA LEU A 122 17.93 -1.88 -2.26
C LEU A 122 18.09 -1.54 -3.75
N THR A 123 17.23 -0.68 -4.27
CA THR A 123 17.22 -0.26 -5.67
C THR A 123 17.41 1.26 -5.75
N LEU A 124 18.56 1.69 -6.26
CA LEU A 124 18.95 3.10 -6.28
C LEU A 124 18.48 3.86 -7.53
N GLU A 125 18.24 3.16 -8.64
CA GLU A 125 18.16 3.78 -9.98
C GLU A 125 16.82 3.57 -10.71
N LYS A 126 15.85 2.87 -10.10
CA LYS A 126 14.53 2.73 -10.71
C LYS A 126 13.60 3.80 -10.20
N GLU A 127 13.36 4.82 -11.03
CA GLU A 127 12.08 5.50 -10.98
C GLU A 127 10.99 4.46 -11.28
N PHE A 128 10.21 4.10 -10.27
CA PHE A 128 8.91 3.51 -10.55
C PHE A 128 8.06 4.61 -11.18
N VAL A 129 8.07 4.66 -12.50
CA VAL A 129 7.17 5.53 -13.26
C VAL A 129 5.80 4.90 -13.21
N ALA A 130 5.04 5.18 -12.14
CA ALA A 130 3.60 5.04 -12.21
C ALA A 130 3.15 6.03 -13.29
N GLU A 131 2.50 5.55 -14.34
CA GLU A 131 1.90 6.46 -15.31
C GLU A 131 0.98 7.41 -14.55
N PRO A 132 1.09 8.73 -14.76
CA PRO A 132 0.21 9.67 -14.11
C PRO A 132 -1.21 9.27 -14.44
N PHE A 133 -2.06 9.18 -13.41
CA PHE A 133 -3.48 8.92 -13.65
C PHE A 133 -4.04 10.03 -14.55
N VAL A 134 -4.30 9.69 -15.81
CA VAL A 134 -4.94 10.60 -16.74
C VAL A 134 -6.42 10.53 -16.45
N LYS A 135 -7.00 11.65 -15.97
CA LYS A 135 -8.45 11.77 -15.84
C LYS A 135 -9.07 11.48 -17.21
N SER A 136 -9.94 10.47 -17.28
CA SER A 136 -10.77 10.24 -18.46
C SER A 136 -11.59 11.51 -18.72
N GLY A 137 -11.44 12.12 -19.89
CA GLY A 137 -12.09 13.38 -20.26
C GLY A 137 -13.62 13.31 -20.35
N SER A 138 -14.21 12.15 -20.08
CA SER A 138 -15.65 11.90 -20.17
C SER A 138 -16.36 11.79 -18.81
N CYS A 139 -15.65 11.95 -17.69
CA CYS A 139 -16.31 12.01 -16.38
C CYS A 139 -17.04 13.36 -16.23
N SER A 140 -18.36 13.34 -16.03
CA SER A 140 -19.11 14.56 -15.72
C SER A 140 -18.65 15.10 -14.38
N GLU A 141 -17.94 16.22 -14.37
CA GLU A 141 -17.57 16.93 -13.14
C GLU A 141 -18.80 17.24 -12.26
N ASN A 142 -19.99 17.33 -12.86
CA ASN A 142 -21.24 17.58 -12.16
C ASN A 142 -21.78 16.35 -11.40
N ALA A 143 -21.36 15.12 -11.73
CA ALA A 143 -21.91 13.90 -11.10
C ALA A 143 -21.60 13.81 -9.59
N TYR A 144 -20.52 14.44 -9.14
CA TYR A 144 -20.06 14.40 -7.74
C TYR A 144 -19.87 15.80 -7.13
N LYS A 145 -20.25 16.87 -7.84
CA LYS A 145 -19.97 18.26 -7.45
C LYS A 145 -20.53 18.64 -6.07
N ASP A 146 -21.68 18.08 -5.72
CA ASP A 146 -22.38 18.36 -4.46
C ASP A 146 -22.09 17.32 -3.35
N LEU A 147 -21.17 16.38 -3.57
CA LEU A 147 -20.85 15.32 -2.63
C LEU A 147 -19.44 15.51 -2.08
N CYS A 148 -19.29 15.45 -0.76
CA CYS A 148 -17.95 15.30 -0.18
C CYS A 148 -17.42 13.88 -0.38
N LEU A 149 -16.09 13.68 -0.34
CA LEU A 149 -15.48 12.36 -0.47
C LEU A 149 -16.09 11.34 0.51
N THR A 150 -16.36 11.77 1.75
CA THR A 150 -16.99 10.92 2.78
C THR A 150 -18.37 10.44 2.35
N GLU A 151 -19.17 11.30 1.71
CA GLU A 151 -20.48 10.93 1.19
C GLU A 151 -20.35 9.98 0.01
N VAL A 152 -19.42 10.22 -0.90
CA VAL A 152 -19.15 9.30 -2.03
C VAL A 152 -18.74 7.93 -1.50
N VAL A 153 -17.79 7.86 -0.57
CA VAL A 153 -17.29 6.60 0.00
C VAL A 153 -18.38 5.84 0.78
N ARG A 154 -19.28 6.54 1.48
CA ARG A 154 -20.39 5.91 2.23
C ARG A 154 -21.58 5.53 1.34
N LYS A 155 -21.83 6.27 0.25
CA LYS A 155 -22.93 6.04 -0.69
C LYS A 155 -22.54 5.13 -1.85
N ARG A 156 -21.23 4.83 -2.04
CA ARG A 156 -20.77 3.90 -3.08
C ARG A 156 -21.45 2.55 -2.89
N ARG A 157 -21.97 2.01 -3.98
CA ARG A 157 -22.57 0.68 -4.00
C ARG A 157 -21.56 -0.27 -4.62
N SER A 158 -21.17 -1.30 -3.88
CA SER A 158 -20.51 -2.45 -4.51
C SER A 158 -21.58 -3.21 -5.30
N ALA A 159 -21.35 -3.44 -6.60
CA ALA A 159 -22.19 -4.31 -7.39
C ALA A 159 -21.90 -5.76 -6.96
N VAL A 160 -22.56 -6.20 -5.89
CA VAL A 160 -22.46 -7.57 -5.36
C VAL A 160 -23.43 -8.50 -6.09
N ASP A 161 -24.60 -7.98 -6.45
CA ASP A 161 -25.64 -8.70 -7.20
C ASP A 161 -26.46 -7.71 -8.06
N MET A 162 -27.00 -8.22 -9.17
CA MET A 162 -27.85 -7.46 -10.10
C MET A 162 -29.30 -7.89 -9.89
N ASP A 163 -30.00 -7.21 -8.98
CA ASP A 163 -31.34 -7.57 -8.51
C ASP A 163 -32.48 -7.32 -9.52
N GLY A 164 -32.21 -6.59 -10.62
CA GLY A 164 -33.21 -6.19 -11.63
C GLY A 164 -34.24 -5.17 -11.16
N ILE A 165 -34.16 -4.70 -9.91
CA ILE A 165 -35.08 -3.75 -9.26
C ILE A 165 -34.41 -2.39 -9.12
N THR A 166 -33.12 -2.38 -8.76
CA THR A 166 -32.32 -1.18 -8.59
C THR A 166 -31.80 -0.70 -9.94
N SER A 167 -32.18 0.51 -10.34
CA SER A 167 -31.70 1.13 -11.58
C SER A 167 -30.68 2.24 -11.32
N MET A 168 -29.75 2.40 -12.27
CA MET A 168 -28.83 3.54 -12.36
C MET A 168 -29.05 4.21 -13.73
N GLU A 169 -28.86 5.53 -13.79
CA GLU A 169 -28.88 6.23 -15.06
C GLU A 169 -27.76 5.73 -15.98
N ARG A 170 -28.07 5.57 -17.27
CA ARG A 170 -27.13 5.09 -18.30
C ARG A 170 -25.82 5.87 -18.30
N ASP A 171 -25.88 7.19 -18.16
CA ASP A 171 -24.70 8.05 -18.20
C ASP A 171 -23.83 7.88 -16.95
N THR A 172 -24.45 7.69 -15.77
CA THR A 172 -23.74 7.33 -14.54
C THR A 172 -23.08 5.96 -14.66
N PHE A 173 -23.77 4.99 -15.28
CA PHE A 173 -23.23 3.66 -15.52
C PHE A 173 -22.03 3.68 -16.46
N TYR A 174 -22.10 4.42 -17.58
CA TYR A 174 -20.97 4.52 -18.51
C TYR A 174 -19.76 5.25 -17.91
N GLN A 175 -19.97 6.21 -16.99
CA GLN A 175 -18.87 6.84 -16.26
C GLN A 175 -18.03 5.85 -15.45
N ILE A 176 -18.64 4.78 -14.92
CA ILE A 176 -17.90 3.73 -14.20
C ILE A 176 -16.92 3.01 -15.13
N PHE A 177 -17.29 2.77 -16.40
CA PHE A 177 -16.45 2.06 -17.38
C PHE A 177 -15.39 2.95 -18.02
N LEU A 178 -15.64 4.26 -18.10
CA LEU A 178 -14.69 5.23 -18.66
C LEU A 178 -13.40 5.35 -17.84
N HIS A 179 -13.38 4.85 -16.60
CA HIS A 179 -12.18 4.74 -15.77
C HIS A 179 -11.32 3.50 -16.05
N CYS A 180 -11.80 2.51 -16.82
CA CYS A 180 -11.07 1.28 -17.13
C CYS A 180 -10.40 1.27 -18.52
N GLN A 181 -10.49 2.36 -19.29
CA GLN A 181 -9.76 2.47 -20.55
C GLN A 181 -8.32 2.91 -20.29
N ILE A 182 -7.48 1.92 -20.01
CA ILE A 182 -6.03 2.02 -20.18
C ILE A 182 -5.79 2.08 -21.69
N ASN A 183 -5.24 3.19 -22.19
CA ASN A 183 -4.64 3.22 -23.53
C ASN A 183 -3.26 2.59 -23.49
#